data_AF-A0AAW2RF97-F1
#
_entry.id   AF-A0AAW2RF97-F1
#
_cell.length_a   1.000
_cell.length_b   1.000
_cell.length_c   1.000
_cell.angle_alpha   90.00
_cell.angle_beta   90.00
_cell.angle_gamma   90.00
#
_symmetry.space_group_name_H-M   'P 1'
#
loop_
_entity.id
_entity.type
_entity.pdbx_description
1 polymer ?
#
loop_
_entity_poly.entity_id
_entity_poly.type
_entity_poly.pdbx_seq_one_letter_code
_entity_poly.pdbx_strand_id
1 'polypeptide(L)'
;IELQDHIVKKIRNFPDILEDKKHLQSFLGVVNFAGIFIKDLAKYRKDFRPLLNETESSKWKWEEIHTQRVRELKQVCSNLPKLAIP
;
A
#
# COMPACT_ATOMS: atom_id res chain seq x y z
N ILE A 1 -18.53 -10.39 -9.76
CA ILE A 1 -17.29 -9.57 -9.70
C ILE A 1 -16.88 -9.47 -8.23
N GLU A 2 -16.12 -10.45 -7.74
CA GLU A 2 -15.65 -10.54 -6.34
C GLU A 2 -14.24 -10.00 -6.17
N LEU A 3 -13.79 -9.14 -7.10
CA LEU A 3 -12.39 -8.75 -7.17
C LEU A 3 -11.95 -7.92 -5.95
N GLN A 4 -12.88 -7.19 -5.33
CA GLN A 4 -12.56 -6.26 -4.24
C GLN A 4 -12.28 -6.97 -2.91
N ASP A 5 -13.01 -8.03 -2.58
CA ASP A 5 -12.92 -8.67 -1.25
C ASP A 5 -11.55 -9.36 -1.05
N HIS A 6 -11.06 -10.06 -2.08
CA HIS A 6 -9.75 -10.70 -1.99
C HIS A 6 -8.59 -9.69 -2.00
N ILE A 7 -8.75 -8.53 -2.63
CA ILE A 7 -7.73 -7.47 -2.63
C ILE A 7 -7.65 -6.81 -1.26
N VAL A 8 -8.78 -6.47 -0.65
CA VAL A 8 -8.83 -5.93 0.72
C VAL A 8 -8.27 -6.94 1.72
N LYS A 9 -8.65 -8.22 1.61
CA LYS A 9 -8.07 -9.30 2.42
C LYS A 9 -6.55 -9.39 2.25
N LYS A 10 -6.05 -9.29 1.01
CA LYS A 10 -4.62 -9.32 0.72
C LYS A 10 -3.89 -8.14 1.36
N ILE A 11 -4.42 -6.92 1.22
CA ILE A 11 -3.87 -5.69 1.84
C ILE A 11 -3.86 -5.82 3.37
N ARG A 12 -4.93 -6.37 3.97
CA ARG A 12 -5.03 -6.60 5.41
C ARG A 12 -4.03 -7.62 5.94
N ASN A 13 -3.70 -8.63 5.11
CA ASN A 13 -2.72 -9.67 5.44
C ASN A 13 -1.25 -9.24 5.25
N PHE A 14 -0.97 -8.08 4.63
CA PHE A 14 0.41 -7.58 4.59
C PHE A 14 0.89 -7.23 6.01
N PRO A 15 2.20 -7.36 6.30
CA PRO A 15 2.77 -6.83 7.53
C PRO A 15 2.71 -5.30 7.55
N ASP A 16 2.77 -4.69 8.74
CA ASP A 16 2.82 -3.23 8.88
C ASP A 16 4.18 -2.66 8.48
N ILE A 17 5.23 -3.47 8.68
CA ILE A 17 6.62 -3.16 8.35
C ILE A 17 6.96 -3.97 7.11
N LEU A 18 7.43 -3.28 6.06
CA LEU A 18 7.92 -3.95 4.85
C LEU A 18 9.44 -3.91 4.93
N GLU A 19 10.06 -5.09 5.00
CA GLU A 19 11.50 -5.23 5.23
C GLU A 19 12.33 -5.02 3.96
N ASP A 20 11.68 -5.10 2.79
CA ASP A 20 12.34 -4.99 1.50
C ASP A 20 11.54 -4.16 0.51
N LYS A 21 12.27 -3.61 -0.47
CA LYS A 21 11.69 -2.99 -1.65
C LYS A 21 10.72 -3.89 -2.39
N LYS A 22 10.99 -5.20 -2.47
CA LYS A 22 10.08 -6.18 -3.10
C LYS A 22 8.74 -6.25 -2.36
N HIS A 23 8.77 -6.28 -1.02
CA HIS A 23 7.57 -6.26 -0.19
C HIS A 23 6.80 -4.96 -0.37
N LEU A 24 7.49 -3.82 -0.43
CA LEU A 24 6.89 -2.51 -0.71
C LEU A 24 6.26 -2.42 -2.11
N GLN A 25 6.95 -2.89 -3.15
CA GLN A 25 6.44 -2.91 -4.52
C GLN A 25 5.21 -3.80 -4.65
N SER A 26 5.23 -4.99 -4.03
CA SER A 26 4.08 -5.90 -4.02
C SER A 26 2.88 -5.26 -3.33
N PHE A 27 3.08 -4.66 -2.14
CA PHE A 27 2.06 -3.92 -1.42
C PHE A 27 1.47 -2.78 -2.27
N LEU A 28 2.31 -1.93 -2.85
CA LEU A 28 1.87 -0.82 -3.69
C LEU A 28 1.18 -1.28 -4.98
N GLY A 29 1.54 -2.44 -5.53
CA GLY A 29 0.85 -3.04 -6.67
C GLY A 29 -0.60 -3.42 -6.33
N VAL A 30 -0.81 -4.04 -5.15
CA VAL A 30 -2.15 -4.38 -4.67
C VAL A 30 -2.94 -3.12 -4.31
N VAL A 31 -2.31 -2.15 -3.63
CA VAL A 31 -2.93 -0.86 -3.29
C VAL A 31 -3.24 -0.03 -4.53
N ASN A 32 -2.44 -0.10 -5.61
CA ASN A 32 -2.74 0.58 -6.88
C ASN A 32 -4.08 0.12 -7.47
N PHE A 33 -4.41 -1.15 -7.31
CA PHE A 33 -5.71 -1.67 -7.73
C PHE A 33 -6.87 -1.09 -6.91
N ALA A 34 -6.66 -0.89 -5.60
CA ALA A 34 -7.58 -0.15 -4.75
C ALA A 34 -7.54 1.38 -4.99
N GLY A 35 -6.50 1.86 -5.67
CA GLY A 35 -6.17 3.27 -5.87
C GLY A 35 -7.22 4.06 -6.65
N ILE A 36 -8.00 3.39 -7.50
CA ILE A 36 -9.18 4.01 -8.14
C ILE A 36 -10.20 4.54 -7.12
N PHE A 37 -10.18 4.04 -5.88
CA PHE A 37 -11.02 4.50 -4.78
C PHE A 37 -10.27 5.32 -3.73
N ILE A 38 -8.94 5.33 -3.74
CA ILE A 38 -8.10 6.07 -2.79
C ILE A 38 -7.65 7.38 -3.45
N LYS A 39 -8.42 8.46 -3.23
CA LYS A 39 -8.09 9.80 -3.76
C LYS A 39 -6.69 10.29 -3.39
N ASP A 40 -6.21 9.95 -2.19
CA ASP A 40 -4.93 10.42 -1.66
C ASP A 40 -3.74 9.49 -1.92
N LEU A 41 -3.88 8.43 -2.74
CA LEU A 41 -2.80 7.44 -2.94
C LEU A 41 -1.49 8.07 -3.41
N ALA A 42 -1.57 9.13 -4.22
CA ALA A 42 -0.42 9.88 -4.71
C ALA A 42 0.42 10.49 -3.57
N LYS A 43 -0.23 10.89 -2.46
CA LYS A 43 0.43 11.43 -1.26
C LYS A 43 1.26 10.34 -0.59
N TYR A 44 0.67 9.17 -0.32
CA TYR A 44 1.37 8.03 0.27
C TYR A 44 2.55 7.58 -0.60
N ARG A 45 2.37 7.53 -1.92
CA ARG A 45 3.45 7.19 -2.86
C ARG A 45 4.64 8.13 -2.79
N LYS A 46 4.42 9.41 -2.47
CA LYS A 46 5.51 10.39 -2.35
C LYS A 46 6.44 10.02 -1.20
N ASP A 47 5.89 9.56 -0.07
CA ASP A 47 6.66 9.10 1.09
C ASP A 47 7.41 7.79 0.78
N PHE A 48 6.83 6.90 -0.02
CA PHE A 48 7.49 5.64 -0.43
C PHE A 48 8.47 5.78 -1.59
N ARG A 49 8.46 6.91 -2.32
CA ARG A 49 9.30 7.16 -3.49
C ARG A 49 10.80 7.03 -3.21
N PRO A 50 11.37 7.55 -2.11
CA PRO A 50 12.77 7.29 -1.76
C PRO A 50 13.06 5.80 -1.56
N LEU A 51 12.18 5.06 -0.87
CA LEU A 51 12.31 3.60 -0.67
C LEU A 51 12.20 2.80 -1.98
N LEU A 52 11.38 3.27 -2.92
CA LEU A 52 11.27 2.66 -4.25
C LEU A 52 12.50 2.91 -5.13
N ASN A 53 13.15 4.05 -4.94
CA ASN A 53 14.39 4.39 -5.63
C ASN A 53 15.63 3.79 -4.96
N GLU A 54 15.49 3.20 -3.77
CA GLU A 54 16.59 2.44 -3.18
C GLU A 54 17.01 1.29 -4.10
N THR A 55 18.31 1.21 -4.28
CA THR A 55 19.04 0.14 -4.96
C THR A 55 19.73 -0.70 -3.90
N GLU A 56 20.19 -1.91 -4.25
CA GLU A 56 20.85 -2.83 -3.30
C GLU A 56 22.05 -2.20 -2.56
N SER A 57 22.65 -1.13 -3.09
CA SER A 57 23.74 -0.37 -2.46
C SER A 57 23.28 0.65 -1.41
N SER A 58 21.99 0.99 -1.37
CA SER A 58 21.41 1.91 -0.39
C SER A 58 20.79 1.09 0.75
N LYS A 59 21.02 1.52 2.00
CA LYS A 59 20.51 0.84 3.20
C LYS A 59 19.02 1.12 3.35
N TRP A 60 18.19 0.06 3.37
CA TRP A 60 16.74 0.13 3.61
C TRP A 60 16.36 1.12 4.73
N LYS A 61 15.91 2.32 4.36
CA LYS A 61 15.61 3.40 5.32
C LYS A 61 14.15 3.37 5.78
N TRP A 62 13.74 2.27 6.39
CA TRP A 62 12.38 2.16 6.91
C TRP A 62 12.21 2.89 8.25
N GLU A 63 11.56 4.05 8.18
CA GLU A 63 11.12 4.82 9.36
C GLU A 63 9.67 4.56 9.78
N GLU A 64 9.32 4.97 11.00
CA GLU A 64 7.97 4.82 11.58
C GLU A 64 6.87 5.47 10.74
N ILE A 65 7.18 6.58 10.05
CA ILE A 65 6.26 7.24 9.12
C ILE A 65 5.76 6.27 8.04
N HIS A 66 6.62 5.37 7.53
CA HIS A 66 6.24 4.40 6.52
C HIS A 66 5.28 3.35 7.07
N THR A 67 5.56 2.85 8.28
CA THR A 67 4.65 1.94 9.01
C THR A 67 3.27 2.58 9.20
N GLN A 68 3.25 3.86 9.57
CA GLN A 68 2.01 4.59 9.77
C GLN A 68 1.23 4.75 8.45
N ARG A 69 1.92 5.05 7.34
CA ARG A 69 1.33 5.12 6.00
C ARG A 69 0.76 3.79 5.53
N VAL A 70 1.42 2.66 5.82
CA VAL A 70 0.91 1.31 5.54
C VAL A 70 -0.38 1.05 6.33
N ARG A 71 -0.40 1.40 7.62
CA ARG A 71 -1.60 1.26 8.45
C ARG A 71 -2.76 2.13 7.97
N GLU A 72 -2.49 3.39 7.63
CA GLU A 72 -3.49 4.29 7.05
C GLU A 72 -4.07 3.70 5.76
N LEU A 73 -3.22 3.21 4.85
CA LEU A 73 -3.68 2.57 3.61
C LEU A 73 -4.53 1.32 3.88
N LYS A 74 -4.17 0.48 4.86
CA LYS A 74 -4.98 -0.68 5.27
C LYS A 74 -6.34 -0.27 5.82
N GLN A 75 -6.39 0.79 6.63
CA GLN A 75 -7.63 1.34 7.18
C GLN A 75 -8.52 1.92 6.08
N VAL A 76 -7.94 2.73 5.20
CA VAL A 76 -8.66 3.29 4.03
C VAL A 76 -9.21 2.16 3.18
N CYS A 77 -8.41 1.14 2.85
CA CYS A 77 -8.86 -0.02 2.06
C CYS A 77 -9.96 -0.83 2.75
N SER A 78 -9.91 -0.93 4.08
CA SER A 78 -10.94 -1.62 4.87
C SER A 78 -12.25 -0.82 4.95
N ASN A 79 -12.16 0.50 4.83
CA ASN A 79 -13.29 1.42 4.88
C ASN A 79 -13.77 1.86 3.49
N LEU A 80 -13.19 1.29 2.42
CA LEU A 80 -13.68 1.53 1.07
C LEU A 80 -15.12 1.03 1.00
N PRO A 81 -16.10 1.90 0.70
CA PRO A 81 -17.46 1.44 0.50
C PRO A 81 -17.43 0.39 -0.61
N LYS A 82 -18.19 -0.70 -0.42
CA LYS A 82 -18.49 -1.69 -1.48
C LYS A 82 -19.22 -0.94 -2.60
N LEU A 83 -18.50 -0.14 -3.37
CA LEU A 83 -19.07 0.67 -4.43
C LEU A 83 -19.35 -0.30 -5.56
N ALA A 84 -20.64 -0.60 -5.65
CA ALA A 84 -21.29 -1.35 -6.70
C ALA A 84 -20.65 -1.01 -8.04
N ILE A 85 -20.24 -2.06 -8.73
CA ILE A 85 -19.78 -1.98 -10.10
C ILE A 85 -21.03 -1.63 -10.94
N PRO A 86 -21.00 -0.60 -11.79
CA PRO A 86 -22.07 -0.34 -12.74
C PRO A 86 -22.22 -1.48 -13.76
#